data_AF-A0A7J2PQC8-F1
#
_entry.id   AF-A0A7J2PQC8-F1
#
_cell.length_a   1.000
_cell.length_b   1.000
_cell.length_c   1.000
_cell.angle_alpha   90.00
_cell.angle_beta   90.00
_cell.angle_gamma   90.00
#
_symmetry.space_group_name_H-M   'P 1'
#
loop_
_entity.id
_entity.type
_entity.pdbx_description
1 polymer ?
#
loop_
_entity_poly.entity_id
_entity_poly.type
_entity_poly.pdbx_seq_one_letter_code
_entity_poly.pdbx_strand_id
1 'polypeptide(L)'
;MLKKKQKLIIILVFIIVGISTGTFGTSTYNIQPLASTIVPTPTLDPILPNPNVDGIVIIRWTKTVDFSMFRNGYEVYRSTNNGAWVKIKETTGTAYKDENLANGDYAYKIRAFEGATYSSFSNVRTVSVQQYIFIPTIPDATIISPIIPNPSTDGIILVKWAVISDASGYELYGSSDGVSYTKLITLDINFITSYTDVRSLDGTYYYKVICKGTYGDSGYSNVESVIVIMPVPTPT
;
A
#
# COMPACT_ATOMS: atom_id res chain seq x y z
N MET A 1 49.53 9.01 39.82
CA MET A 1 48.39 8.87 38.89
C MET A 1 48.78 9.45 37.53
N LEU A 2 48.62 8.63 36.49
CA LEU A 2 48.88 8.90 35.07
C LEU A 2 48.18 10.17 34.54
N LYS A 3 48.82 10.87 33.59
CA LYS A 3 48.16 11.30 32.34
C LYS A 3 49.16 11.59 31.21
N LYS A 4 49.20 10.60 30.32
CA LYS A 4 49.42 10.57 28.86
C LYS A 4 50.04 11.78 28.13
N LYS A 5 51.11 11.43 27.41
CA LYS A 5 51.76 12.07 26.25
C LYS A 5 50.79 12.79 25.30
N GLN A 6 51.13 14.02 24.95
CA GLN A 6 50.72 14.69 23.72
C GLN A 6 52.01 15.14 23.03
N LYS A 7 52.35 14.53 21.89
CA LYS A 7 53.38 15.06 20.99
C LYS A 7 52.90 14.86 19.55
N LEU A 8 52.23 15.89 19.05
CA LEU A 8 52.21 16.25 17.65
C LEU A 8 53.58 16.87 17.34
N ILE A 9 54.29 16.37 16.35
CA ILE A 9 55.29 17.12 15.57
C ILE A 9 55.48 16.34 14.25
N ILE A 10 55.00 16.95 13.17
CA ILE A 10 55.36 16.62 11.79
C ILE A 10 56.49 17.57 11.44
N ILE A 11 57.70 17.07 11.17
CA ILE A 11 58.71 17.82 10.43
C ILE A 11 59.39 16.86 9.45
N LEU A 12 59.11 17.10 8.17
CA LEU A 12 59.78 16.50 7.03
C LEU A 12 60.91 17.46 6.63
N VAL A 13 62.17 17.05 6.74
CA VAL A 13 63.28 17.74 6.07
C VAL A 13 64.28 16.70 5.57
N PHE A 14 64.35 16.54 4.25
CA PHE A 14 65.43 15.82 3.57
C PHE A 14 66.55 16.81 3.24
N ILE A 15 67.73 16.64 3.84
CA ILE A 15 68.98 17.20 3.32
C ILE A 15 70.05 16.12 3.49
N ILE A 16 70.56 15.59 2.37
CA ILE A 16 71.73 14.71 2.31
C ILE A 16 72.94 15.60 1.98
N VAL A 17 74.04 15.38 2.69
CA VAL A 17 75.44 15.18 2.23
C VAL A 17 76.42 15.69 3.29
N GLY A 18 77.30 14.79 3.76
CA GLY A 18 78.49 15.13 4.54
C GLY A 18 79.05 13.93 5.32
N ILE A 19 80.19 13.40 4.88
CA ILE A 19 80.79 12.11 5.26
C ILE A 19 81.51 12.20 6.62
N SER A 20 81.31 11.21 7.51
CA SER A 20 82.31 10.84 8.53
C SER A 20 82.29 9.33 8.72
N THR A 21 83.45 8.70 8.62
CA THR A 21 83.67 7.25 8.73
C THR A 21 83.35 6.75 10.13
N GLY A 22 82.27 5.99 10.25
CA GLY A 22 81.96 5.16 11.40
C GLY A 22 81.34 3.86 10.92
N THR A 23 81.94 2.72 11.25
CA THR A 23 81.33 1.40 11.06
C THR A 23 80.16 1.26 12.01
N PHE A 24 78.97 1.64 11.56
CA PHE A 24 77.71 1.26 12.17
C PHE A 24 77.28 -0.07 11.57
N GLY A 25 76.97 -1.06 12.42
CA GLY A 25 76.45 -2.35 12.00
C GLY A 25 75.27 -2.16 11.05
N THR A 26 75.28 -2.87 9.93
CA THR A 26 74.19 -2.87 8.95
C THR A 26 72.99 -3.59 9.54
N SER A 27 72.24 -2.93 10.42
CA SER A 27 70.86 -3.32 10.66
C SER A 27 70.05 -2.85 9.45
N THR A 28 69.78 -3.76 8.53
CA THR A 28 68.75 -3.56 7.51
C THR A 28 67.42 -3.41 8.22
N TYR A 29 66.93 -2.18 8.38
CA TYR A 29 65.54 -1.97 8.72
C TYR A 29 64.71 -2.36 7.52
N ASN A 30 64.13 -3.56 7.57
CA ASN A 30 63.05 -3.94 6.67
C ASN A 30 61.87 -2.99 6.93
N ILE A 31 61.77 -1.91 6.16
CA ILE A 31 60.52 -1.20 5.96
C ILE A 31 59.66 -2.08 5.07
N GLN A 32 58.90 -2.98 5.69
CA GLN A 32 57.85 -3.70 5.01
C GLN A 32 56.84 -2.65 4.51
N PRO A 33 56.52 -2.60 3.20
CA PRO A 33 55.50 -1.68 2.72
C PRO A 33 54.20 -1.97 3.47
N LEU A 34 53.56 -0.92 3.97
CA LEU A 34 52.25 -1.03 4.63
C LEU A 34 51.29 -1.66 3.60
N ALA A 35 50.81 -2.89 3.87
CA ALA A 35 49.80 -3.48 3.04
C ALA A 35 48.59 -2.55 3.00
N SER A 36 48.14 -2.17 1.80
CA SER A 36 46.88 -1.44 1.65
C SER A 36 45.75 -2.41 2.00
N THR A 37 45.26 -2.34 3.24
CA THR A 37 44.12 -3.12 3.68
C THR A 37 42.86 -2.59 3.00
N ILE A 38 42.39 -3.30 1.98
CA ILE A 38 41.10 -3.01 1.34
C ILE A 38 39.97 -3.59 2.20
N VAL A 39 38.88 -2.83 2.39
CA VAL A 39 37.69 -3.33 3.08
C VAL A 39 36.95 -4.28 2.13
N PRO A 40 36.69 -5.55 2.49
CA PRO A 40 36.03 -6.50 1.61
C PRO A 40 34.61 -6.04 1.25
N THR A 41 34.20 -6.27 0.00
CA THR A 41 32.89 -5.82 -0.51
C THR A 41 31.80 -6.83 -0.15
N PRO A 42 30.69 -6.40 0.50
CA PRO A 42 29.56 -7.28 0.78
C PRO A 42 28.73 -7.58 -0.48
N THR A 43 27.98 -8.67 -0.44
CA THR A 43 27.05 -9.10 -1.50
C THR A 43 25.62 -9.08 -0.96
N LEU A 44 24.70 -8.49 -1.70
CA LEU A 44 23.27 -8.51 -1.37
C LEU A 44 22.60 -9.80 -1.89
N ASP A 45 21.86 -10.44 -1.00
CA ASP A 45 20.99 -11.57 -1.31
C ASP A 45 19.81 -11.14 -2.20
N PRO A 46 19.17 -12.07 -2.94
CA PRO A 46 17.90 -11.78 -3.62
C PRO A 46 16.84 -11.24 -2.65
N ILE A 47 16.08 -10.22 -3.07
CA ILE A 47 14.98 -9.65 -2.29
C ILE A 47 13.70 -10.39 -2.68
N LEU A 48 13.05 -11.01 -1.68
CA LEU A 48 11.84 -11.80 -1.87
C LEU A 48 10.82 -11.45 -0.76
N PRO A 49 9.50 -11.50 -1.06
CA PRO A 49 8.90 -11.71 -2.39
C PRO A 49 9.06 -10.49 -3.31
N ASN A 50 8.96 -10.73 -4.63
CA ASN A 50 8.92 -9.69 -5.65
C ASN A 50 7.82 -10.03 -6.67
N PRO A 51 6.68 -9.30 -6.72
CA PRO A 51 6.43 -8.06 -5.98
C PRO A 51 6.26 -8.26 -4.46
N ASN A 52 6.63 -7.24 -3.69
CA ASN A 52 6.35 -7.11 -2.27
C ASN A 52 4.98 -6.44 -2.10
N VAL A 53 4.10 -7.02 -1.29
CA VAL A 53 2.68 -6.59 -1.19
C VAL A 53 2.33 -5.92 0.13
N ASP A 54 3.25 -5.92 1.10
CA ASP A 54 3.03 -5.40 2.46
C ASP A 54 3.77 -4.07 2.73
N GLY A 55 4.61 -3.61 1.80
CA GLY A 55 5.44 -2.41 1.98
C GLY A 55 6.59 -2.59 2.97
N ILE A 56 6.93 -3.83 3.33
CA ILE A 56 8.01 -4.17 4.23
C ILE A 56 9.06 -4.97 3.46
N VAL A 57 10.16 -4.30 3.11
CA VAL A 57 11.28 -4.92 2.39
C VAL A 57 12.40 -5.26 3.36
N ILE A 58 12.76 -6.55 3.43
CA ILE A 58 13.91 -7.01 4.21
C ILE A 58 15.05 -7.33 3.27
N ILE A 59 16.14 -6.57 3.38
CA ILE A 59 17.39 -6.84 2.66
C ILE A 59 18.39 -7.55 3.59
N ARG A 60 19.19 -8.46 3.03
CA ARG A 60 20.22 -9.24 3.73
C ARG A 60 21.50 -9.29 2.91
N TRP A 61 22.63 -9.40 3.59
CA TRP A 61 23.93 -9.43 2.94
C TRP A 61 24.99 -10.22 3.69
N THR A 62 26.08 -10.53 2.98
CA THR A 62 27.24 -11.24 3.53
C THR A 62 28.02 -10.37 4.53
N LYS A 63 28.40 -10.98 5.67
CA LYS A 63 29.29 -10.34 6.64
C LYS A 63 30.71 -10.27 6.09
N THR A 64 31.29 -9.07 6.04
CA THR A 64 32.62 -8.78 5.50
C THR A 64 33.53 -7.99 6.42
N VAL A 65 32.99 -7.40 7.49
CA VAL A 65 33.76 -6.69 8.53
C VAL A 65 33.43 -7.25 9.92
N ASP A 66 34.38 -7.15 10.85
CA ASP A 66 34.15 -7.46 12.25
C ASP A 66 33.47 -6.28 12.97
N PHE A 67 32.50 -6.58 13.83
CA PHE A 67 31.71 -5.61 14.61
C PHE A 67 32.30 -5.36 16.01
N SER A 68 33.40 -6.04 16.37
CA SER A 68 34.12 -5.85 17.63
C SER A 68 34.70 -4.42 17.78
N MET A 69 34.78 -3.66 16.68
CA MET A 69 35.19 -2.26 16.67
C MET A 69 33.99 -1.35 16.41
N PHE A 70 33.79 -0.34 17.27
CA PHE A 70 32.68 0.63 17.19
C PHE A 70 32.64 1.50 15.92
N ARG A 71 33.61 1.34 15.00
CA ARG A 71 33.69 2.10 13.75
C ARG A 71 33.65 1.22 12.50
N ASN A 72 33.17 -0.01 12.63
CA ASN A 72 33.01 -0.92 11.51
C ASN A 72 31.52 -1.20 11.28
N GLY A 73 31.09 -1.27 10.03
CA GLY A 73 29.70 -1.55 9.72
C GLY A 73 29.39 -1.43 8.24
N TYR A 74 28.11 -1.16 7.95
CA TYR A 74 27.60 -1.00 6.60
C TYR A 74 26.79 0.28 6.47
N GLU A 75 26.92 0.91 5.31
CA GLU A 75 25.99 1.93 4.86
C GLU A 75 25.03 1.32 3.83
N VAL A 76 23.73 1.54 4.04
CA VAL A 76 22.66 1.09 3.16
C VAL A 76 22.15 2.26 2.35
N TYR A 77 22.11 2.05 1.03
CA TYR A 77 21.60 3.02 0.07
C TYR A 77 20.39 2.46 -0.66
N ARG A 78 19.40 3.33 -0.88
CA ARG A 78 18.20 3.02 -1.65
C ARG A 78 18.02 4.03 -2.77
N SER A 79 17.57 3.56 -3.92
CA SER A 79 17.00 4.36 -5.00
C SER A 79 15.52 4.00 -5.13
N THR A 80 14.69 5.00 -5.35
CA THR A 80 13.24 4.86 -5.51
C THR A 80 12.87 5.33 -6.92
N ASN A 81 12.17 4.49 -7.67
CA ASN A 81 11.71 4.74 -9.05
C ASN A 81 12.84 5.23 -9.98
N ASN A 82 14.00 4.56 -9.93
CA ASN A 82 15.21 4.94 -10.67
C ASN A 82 15.76 6.35 -10.35
N GLY A 83 15.34 6.94 -9.22
CA GLY A 83 15.85 8.21 -8.73
C GLY A 83 17.26 8.13 -8.14
N ALA A 84 17.69 9.23 -7.51
CA ALA A 84 19.00 9.31 -6.87
C ALA A 84 19.16 8.28 -5.74
N TRP A 85 20.39 7.82 -5.54
CA TRP A 85 20.74 6.97 -4.41
C TRP A 85 20.85 7.80 -3.13
N VAL A 86 20.11 7.39 -2.09
CA VAL A 86 20.12 8.04 -0.78
C VAL A 86 20.61 7.04 0.27
N LYS A 87 21.52 7.46 1.17
CA LYS A 87 21.88 6.67 2.36
C LYS A 87 20.71 6.67 3.32
N ILE A 88 20.09 5.51 3.55
CA ILE A 88 18.91 5.37 4.42
C ILE A 88 19.25 4.77 5.79
N LYS A 89 20.40 4.08 5.91
CA LYS A 89 20.82 3.48 7.16
C LYS A 89 22.33 3.35 7.24
N GLU A 90 22.83 3.43 8.47
CA GLU A 90 24.14 2.92 8.86
C GLU A 90 23.92 1.89 9.99
N THR A 91 24.56 0.73 9.91
CA THR A 91 24.29 -0.40 10.81
C THR A 91 25.48 -1.33 10.98
N THR A 92 25.56 -2.00 12.13
CA THR A 92 26.49 -3.11 12.40
C THR A 92 25.83 -4.48 12.15
N GLY A 93 24.57 -4.51 11.70
CA GLY A 93 23.89 -5.74 11.32
C GLY A 93 24.21 -6.21 9.89
N THR A 94 23.75 -7.41 9.54
CA THR A 94 23.83 -7.99 8.19
C THR A 94 22.47 -8.05 7.48
N ALA A 95 21.50 -7.32 8.02
CA ALA A 95 20.16 -7.20 7.48
C ALA A 95 19.57 -5.84 7.86
N TYR A 96 18.63 -5.37 7.05
CA TYR A 96 17.85 -4.17 7.32
C TYR A 96 16.40 -4.37 6.85
N LYS A 97 15.47 -3.94 7.69
CA LYS A 97 14.03 -3.93 7.41
C LYS A 97 13.63 -2.49 7.07
N ASP A 98 13.27 -2.25 5.82
CA ASP A 98 12.76 -0.99 5.30
C ASP A 98 11.23 -1.06 5.26
N GLU A 99 10.56 -0.19 6.00
CA GLU A 99 9.12 -0.26 6.28
C GLU A 99 8.39 0.96 5.74
N ASN A 100 7.06 0.85 5.61
CA ASN A 100 6.19 1.93 5.14
C ASN A 100 6.53 2.40 3.72
N LEU A 101 6.96 1.47 2.86
CA LEU A 101 7.20 1.75 1.45
C LEU A 101 5.85 1.86 0.72
N ALA A 102 5.72 2.90 -0.11
CA ALA A 102 4.59 3.05 -1.02
C ALA A 102 4.80 2.20 -2.28
N ASN A 103 3.78 2.13 -3.15
CA ASN A 103 3.92 1.46 -4.43
C ASN A 103 5.03 2.10 -5.28
N GLY A 104 5.90 1.27 -5.83
CA GLY A 104 7.03 1.72 -6.63
C GLY A 104 8.16 0.71 -6.70
N ASP A 105 9.16 1.02 -7.52
CA ASP A 105 10.35 0.19 -7.68
C ASP A 105 11.47 0.70 -6.78
N TYR A 106 12.03 -0.21 -5.99
CA TYR A 106 13.11 0.09 -5.07
C TYR A 106 14.34 -0.70 -5.45
N ALA A 107 15.48 -0.01 -5.49
CA ALA A 107 16.78 -0.62 -5.69
C ALA A 107 17.65 -0.38 -4.45
N TYR A 108 18.43 -1.38 -4.05
CA TYR A 108 19.30 -1.33 -2.89
C TYR A 108 20.73 -1.66 -3.29
N LYS A 109 21.67 -0.95 -2.66
CA LYS A 109 23.10 -1.27 -2.64
C LYS A 109 23.67 -0.94 -1.28
N ILE A 110 24.72 -1.64 -0.89
CA ILE A 110 25.37 -1.44 0.41
C ILE A 110 26.88 -1.33 0.21
N ARG A 111 27.58 -0.73 1.17
CA ARG A 111 29.05 -0.82 1.25
C ARG A 111 29.48 -1.01 2.70
N ALA A 112 30.56 -1.74 2.91
CA ALA A 112 31.17 -1.89 4.22
C ALA A 112 32.11 -0.71 4.50
N PHE A 113 32.36 -0.44 5.78
CA PHE A 113 33.37 0.52 6.22
C PHE A 113 34.13 0.00 7.43
N GLU A 114 35.41 0.39 7.52
CA GLU A 114 36.27 0.21 8.68
C GLU A 114 36.96 1.53 9.00
N GLY A 115 36.47 2.24 10.01
CA GLY A 115 36.90 3.61 10.30
C GLY A 115 36.53 4.57 9.17
N ALA A 116 37.52 5.17 8.52
CA ALA A 116 37.34 6.11 7.42
C ALA A 116 37.50 5.47 6.03
N THR A 117 37.74 4.16 5.98
CA THR A 117 37.95 3.41 4.74
C THR A 117 36.67 2.68 4.37
N TYR A 118 36.32 2.71 3.08
CA TYR A 118 35.08 2.11 2.56
C TYR A 118 35.40 1.05 1.51
N SER A 119 34.56 0.01 1.44
CA SER A 119 34.57 -0.95 0.34
C SER A 119 33.98 -0.33 -0.93
N SER A 120 34.07 -1.06 -2.06
CA SER A 120 33.18 -0.83 -3.19
C SER A 120 31.72 -1.09 -2.80
N PHE A 121 30.77 -0.59 -3.58
CA PHE A 121 29.37 -0.97 -3.41
C PHE A 121 29.14 -2.43 -3.83
N SER A 122 28.18 -3.08 -3.18
CA SER A 122 27.67 -4.39 -3.55
C SER A 122 27.05 -4.40 -4.95
N ASN A 123 26.68 -5.59 -5.43
CA ASN A 123 25.67 -5.73 -6.47
C ASN A 123 24.38 -4.96 -6.09
N VAL A 124 23.65 -4.50 -7.10
CA VAL A 124 22.33 -3.90 -6.91
C VAL A 124 21.27 -4.99 -6.89
N ARG A 125 20.28 -4.86 -6.00
CA ARG A 125 19.07 -5.68 -5.98
C ARG A 125 17.83 -4.81 -6.04
N THR A 126 16.83 -5.26 -6.78
CA THR A 126 15.58 -4.52 -6.98
C THR A 126 14.39 -5.32 -6.48
N VAL A 127 13.35 -4.60 -6.07
CA VAL A 127 12.05 -5.14 -5.69
C VAL A 127 10.97 -4.13 -6.08
N SER A 128 9.86 -4.62 -6.63
CA SER A 128 8.67 -3.81 -6.86
C SER A 128 7.74 -3.93 -5.66
N VAL A 129 7.33 -2.82 -5.07
CA VAL A 129 6.29 -2.78 -4.02
C VAL A 129 4.95 -2.50 -4.71
N GLN A 130 4.00 -3.42 -4.54
CA GLN A 130 2.66 -3.40 -5.12
C GLN A 130 1.65 -3.79 -4.03
N GLN A 131 1.31 -2.82 -3.18
CA GLN A 131 0.20 -2.91 -2.24
C GLN A 131 -1.12 -2.81 -3.00
N TYR A 132 -2.01 -3.77 -2.78
CA TYR A 132 -3.36 -3.78 -3.31
C TYR A 132 -4.30 -3.05 -2.34
N ILE A 133 -5.07 -2.08 -2.85
CA ILE A 133 -6.20 -1.50 -2.12
C ILE A 133 -7.44 -2.28 -2.53
N PHE A 134 -8.10 -2.96 -1.59
CA PHE A 134 -9.42 -3.54 -1.82
C PHE A 134 -10.48 -2.44 -1.65
N ILE A 135 -11.16 -2.09 -2.72
CA ILE A 135 -12.33 -1.21 -2.70
C ILE A 135 -13.56 -2.11 -2.82
N PRO A 136 -14.36 -2.29 -1.76
CA PRO A 136 -15.58 -3.08 -1.87
C PRO A 136 -16.55 -2.41 -2.86
N THR A 137 -17.18 -3.20 -3.72
CA THR A 137 -18.23 -2.73 -4.62
C THR A 137 -19.57 -2.69 -3.88
N ILE A 138 -20.38 -1.67 -4.18
CA ILE A 138 -21.79 -1.60 -3.80
C ILE A 138 -22.64 -1.91 -5.04
N PRO A 139 -23.88 -2.40 -4.87
CA PRO A 139 -24.75 -2.71 -6.01
C PRO A 139 -25.12 -1.47 -6.82
N ASP A 140 -25.32 -1.67 -8.12
CA ASP A 140 -25.94 -0.68 -8.98
C ASP A 140 -27.42 -0.47 -8.60
N ALA A 141 -27.95 0.73 -8.90
CA ALA A 141 -29.37 0.98 -8.71
C ALA A 141 -30.19 0.15 -9.72
N THR A 142 -31.24 -0.52 -9.25
CA THR A 142 -32.19 -1.20 -10.13
C THR A 142 -33.10 -0.21 -10.86
N ILE A 143 -33.89 -0.72 -11.80
CA ILE A 143 -34.90 0.03 -12.54
C ILE A 143 -36.25 -0.65 -12.31
N ILE A 144 -37.26 0.13 -11.90
CA ILE A 144 -38.66 -0.30 -11.83
C ILE A 144 -39.24 -0.26 -13.24
N SER A 145 -39.90 -1.35 -13.64
CA SER A 145 -40.63 -1.43 -14.90
C SER A 145 -41.94 -0.64 -14.84
N PRO A 146 -42.47 -0.15 -15.97
CA PRO A 146 -43.76 0.54 -15.99
C PRO A 146 -44.85 -0.26 -15.29
N ILE A 147 -45.57 0.40 -14.38
CA ILE A 147 -46.67 -0.22 -13.64
C ILE A 147 -47.89 -0.30 -14.56
N ILE A 148 -48.39 -1.51 -14.75
CA ILE A 148 -49.53 -1.80 -15.62
C ILE A 148 -50.58 -2.66 -14.90
N PRO A 149 -51.89 -2.40 -15.12
CA PRO A 149 -52.45 -1.29 -15.88
C PRO A 149 -52.28 0.08 -15.17
N ASN A 150 -52.34 1.16 -15.94
CA ASN A 150 -52.39 2.53 -15.43
C ASN A 150 -53.45 3.32 -16.21
N PRO A 151 -54.61 3.66 -15.60
CA PRO A 151 -54.92 3.50 -14.17
C PRO A 151 -55.18 2.05 -13.74
N SER A 152 -54.88 1.73 -12.48
CA SER A 152 -55.39 0.53 -11.79
C SER A 152 -56.82 0.80 -11.32
N THR A 153 -57.73 -0.13 -11.63
CA THR A 153 -59.17 0.00 -11.30
C THR A 153 -59.62 -0.93 -10.18
N ASP A 154 -58.70 -1.66 -9.56
CA ASP A 154 -58.95 -2.60 -8.47
C ASP A 154 -58.07 -2.32 -7.24
N GLY A 155 -57.14 -1.35 -7.36
CA GLY A 155 -56.20 -0.99 -6.30
C GLY A 155 -55.09 -2.01 -6.06
N ILE A 156 -54.97 -3.05 -6.91
CA ILE A 156 -53.91 -4.06 -6.81
C ILE A 156 -52.75 -3.63 -7.71
N ILE A 157 -51.64 -3.23 -7.11
CA ILE A 157 -50.50 -2.64 -7.80
C ILE A 157 -49.32 -3.61 -7.75
N LEU A 158 -48.98 -4.20 -8.90
CA LEU A 158 -47.81 -5.05 -9.03
C LEU A 158 -46.58 -4.24 -9.46
N VAL A 159 -45.71 -3.93 -8.50
CA VAL A 159 -44.43 -3.25 -8.75
C VAL A 159 -43.38 -4.29 -9.11
N LYS A 160 -42.64 -4.10 -10.21
CA LYS A 160 -41.58 -5.01 -10.68
C LYS A 160 -40.29 -4.25 -10.96
N TRP A 161 -39.14 -4.85 -10.67
CA TRP A 161 -37.83 -4.26 -10.96
C TRP A 161 -36.86 -5.28 -11.56
N ALA A 162 -35.74 -4.79 -12.09
CA ALA A 162 -34.68 -5.63 -12.64
C ALA A 162 -33.84 -6.31 -11.54
N VAL A 163 -33.33 -7.50 -11.83
CA VAL A 163 -32.38 -8.21 -10.94
C VAL A 163 -31.01 -7.53 -11.01
N ILE A 164 -30.40 -7.28 -9.86
CA ILE A 164 -29.03 -6.81 -9.72
C ILE A 164 -28.19 -7.94 -9.10
N SER A 165 -27.12 -8.36 -9.79
CA SER A 165 -26.38 -9.59 -9.49
C SER A 165 -25.58 -9.56 -8.19
N ASP A 166 -25.16 -8.39 -7.74
CA ASP A 166 -24.41 -8.17 -6.51
C ASP A 166 -25.26 -7.62 -5.35
N ALA A 167 -26.57 -7.51 -5.55
CA ALA A 167 -27.51 -7.17 -4.50
C ALA A 167 -27.72 -8.34 -3.52
N SER A 168 -27.79 -8.04 -2.23
CA SER A 168 -28.17 -8.97 -1.16
C SER A 168 -29.66 -8.89 -0.80
N GLY A 169 -30.38 -7.93 -1.39
CA GLY A 169 -31.81 -7.73 -1.18
C GLY A 169 -32.29 -6.40 -1.77
N TYR A 170 -33.55 -6.06 -1.51
CA TYR A 170 -34.20 -4.85 -2.00
C TYR A 170 -35.02 -4.18 -0.90
N GLU A 171 -35.08 -2.85 -0.92
CA GLU A 171 -36.05 -2.08 -0.13
C GLU A 171 -36.94 -1.29 -1.07
N LEU A 172 -38.25 -1.54 -0.99
CA LEU A 172 -39.26 -0.82 -1.75
C LEU A 172 -39.84 0.31 -0.90
N TYR A 173 -39.91 1.49 -1.50
CA TYR A 173 -40.49 2.69 -0.90
C TYR A 173 -41.69 3.15 -1.72
N GLY A 174 -42.71 3.65 -1.03
CA GLY A 174 -43.95 4.18 -1.60
C GLY A 174 -44.23 5.60 -1.15
N SER A 175 -44.98 6.36 -1.95
CA SER A 175 -45.40 7.73 -1.66
C SER A 175 -46.75 8.04 -2.30
N SER A 176 -47.55 8.89 -1.66
CA SER A 176 -48.84 9.41 -2.19
C SER A 176 -48.76 10.87 -2.66
N ASP A 177 -47.64 11.54 -2.43
CA ASP A 177 -47.41 12.95 -2.79
C ASP A 177 -46.24 13.11 -3.80
N GLY A 178 -45.50 12.03 -4.09
CA GLY A 178 -44.31 12.05 -4.95
C GLY A 178 -43.08 12.67 -4.30
N VAL A 179 -43.15 13.05 -3.02
CA VAL A 179 -42.11 13.79 -2.31
C VAL A 179 -41.66 13.02 -1.06
N SER A 180 -42.61 12.64 -0.21
CA SER A 180 -42.39 11.94 1.05
C SER A 180 -42.55 10.44 0.83
N TYR A 181 -41.44 9.70 0.92
CA TYR A 181 -41.43 8.26 0.74
C TYR A 181 -41.29 7.53 2.06
N THR A 182 -42.11 6.49 2.26
CA THR A 182 -41.99 5.54 3.36
C THR A 182 -41.60 4.17 2.86
N LYS A 183 -40.81 3.43 3.65
CA LYS A 183 -40.46 2.05 3.31
C LYS A 183 -41.70 1.17 3.44
N LEU A 184 -42.06 0.49 2.37
CA LEU A 184 -43.15 -0.48 2.36
C LEU A 184 -42.67 -1.85 2.81
N ILE A 185 -41.53 -2.29 2.28
CA ILE A 185 -40.98 -3.62 2.59
C ILE A 185 -39.47 -3.70 2.38
N THR A 186 -38.83 -4.60 3.12
CA THR A 186 -37.48 -5.11 2.87
C THR A 186 -37.59 -6.56 2.42
N LEU A 187 -36.93 -6.90 1.32
CA LEU A 187 -36.92 -8.21 0.69
C LEU A 187 -35.49 -8.73 0.64
N ASP A 188 -35.26 -9.98 0.99
CA ASP A 188 -33.98 -10.65 0.70
C ASP A 188 -33.85 -11.03 -0.78
N ILE A 189 -32.64 -11.40 -1.22
CA ILE A 189 -32.35 -11.74 -2.61
C ILE A 189 -33.11 -12.97 -3.15
N ASN A 190 -33.63 -13.83 -2.27
CA ASN A 190 -34.40 -15.01 -2.67
C ASN A 190 -35.85 -14.66 -3.00
N PHE A 191 -36.30 -13.44 -2.66
CA PHE A 191 -37.61 -12.94 -3.05
C PHE A 191 -37.56 -12.32 -4.45
N ILE A 192 -38.58 -12.69 -5.24
CA ILE A 192 -38.82 -12.29 -6.62
C ILE A 192 -38.74 -10.76 -6.74
N THR A 193 -38.25 -10.25 -7.86
CA THR A 193 -38.10 -8.81 -8.15
C THR A 193 -39.44 -8.09 -8.39
N SER A 194 -40.38 -8.33 -7.49
CA SER A 194 -41.72 -7.79 -7.52
C SER A 194 -42.35 -7.75 -6.14
N TYR A 195 -43.23 -6.78 -5.93
CA TYR A 195 -44.08 -6.68 -4.75
C TYR A 195 -45.48 -6.20 -5.14
N THR A 196 -46.49 -6.77 -4.50
CA THR A 196 -47.88 -6.32 -4.68
C THR A 196 -48.25 -5.38 -3.54
N ASP A 197 -48.48 -4.11 -3.88
CA ASP A 197 -49.05 -3.11 -2.98
C ASP A 197 -50.57 -3.02 -3.22
N VAL A 198 -51.36 -2.86 -2.15
CA VAL A 198 -52.83 -2.80 -2.24
C VAL A 198 -53.30 -1.45 -1.71
N ARG A 199 -54.05 -0.72 -2.53
CA ARG A 199 -54.60 0.59 -2.22
C ARG A 199 -56.12 0.57 -2.33
N SER A 200 -56.79 1.38 -1.51
CA SER A 200 -58.26 1.44 -1.45
C SER A 200 -58.79 2.84 -1.71
N LEU A 201 -57.92 3.79 -2.07
CA LEU A 201 -58.27 5.18 -2.31
C LEU A 201 -57.79 5.59 -3.70
N ASP A 202 -58.57 6.48 -4.32
CA ASP A 202 -58.17 7.14 -5.55
C ASP A 202 -56.96 8.02 -5.30
N GLY A 203 -56.02 8.04 -6.24
CA GLY A 203 -54.82 8.83 -6.10
C GLY A 203 -53.72 8.42 -7.06
N THR A 204 -52.62 9.17 -7.05
CA THR A 204 -51.38 8.78 -7.73
C THR A 204 -50.40 8.26 -6.69
N TYR A 205 -49.90 7.05 -6.91
CA TYR A 205 -48.94 6.41 -6.02
C TYR A 205 -47.60 6.26 -6.73
N TYR A 206 -46.52 6.57 -6.01
CA TYR A 206 -45.15 6.62 -6.54
C TYR A 206 -44.27 5.60 -5.83
N TYR A 207 -43.38 4.95 -6.57
CA TYR A 207 -42.55 3.86 -6.08
C TYR A 207 -41.09 4.06 -6.47
N LYS A 208 -40.18 3.71 -5.58
CA LYS A 208 -38.73 3.61 -5.85
C LYS A 208 -38.11 2.49 -5.02
N VAL A 209 -37.05 1.88 -5.52
CA VAL A 209 -36.35 0.76 -4.90
C VAL A 209 -34.89 1.11 -4.64
N ILE A 210 -34.32 0.60 -3.54
CA ILE A 210 -32.88 0.55 -3.30
C ILE A 210 -32.44 -0.92 -3.32
N CYS A 211 -31.29 -1.21 -3.94
CA CYS A 211 -30.60 -2.49 -3.83
C CYS A 211 -29.70 -2.48 -2.60
N LYS A 212 -29.86 -3.49 -1.74
CA LYS A 212 -29.04 -3.67 -0.54
C LYS A 212 -27.77 -4.43 -0.92
N GLY A 213 -26.66 -4.08 -0.30
CA GLY A 213 -25.38 -4.76 -0.51
C GLY A 213 -24.62 -4.99 0.79
N THR A 214 -23.67 -5.92 0.76
CA THR A 214 -22.86 -6.28 1.94
C THR A 214 -22.01 -5.11 2.44
N TYR A 215 -21.55 -4.24 1.54
CA TYR A 215 -20.64 -3.14 1.83
C TYR A 215 -21.28 -1.75 1.72
N GLY A 216 -22.58 -1.71 1.40
CA GLY A 216 -23.32 -0.48 1.18
C GLY A 216 -24.52 -0.73 0.26
N ASP A 217 -25.43 0.24 0.24
CA ASP A 217 -26.63 0.20 -0.59
C ASP A 217 -26.42 1.01 -1.87
N SER A 218 -27.19 0.68 -2.91
CA SER A 218 -27.24 1.45 -4.14
C SER A 218 -27.89 2.84 -3.93
N GLY A 219 -27.86 3.67 -4.98
CA GLY A 219 -28.80 4.78 -5.11
C GLY A 219 -30.25 4.30 -5.29
N TYR A 220 -31.21 5.23 -5.24
CA TYR A 220 -32.60 4.93 -5.60
C TYR A 220 -32.72 4.61 -7.10
N SER A 221 -33.63 3.72 -7.45
CA SER A 221 -34.10 3.51 -8.82
C SER A 221 -34.74 4.77 -9.43
N ASN A 222 -35.19 4.67 -10.69
CA ASN A 222 -36.23 5.57 -11.21
C ASN A 222 -37.47 5.56 -10.29
N VAL A 223 -38.23 6.64 -10.36
CA VAL A 223 -39.56 6.72 -9.76
C VAL A 223 -40.57 6.28 -10.81
N GLU A 224 -41.35 5.24 -10.50
CA GLU A 224 -42.53 4.86 -11.28
C GLU A 224 -43.81 5.25 -10.54
N SER A 225 -44.86 5.53 -11.30
CA SER A 225 -46.14 5.93 -10.72
C SER A 225 -47.33 5.25 -11.39
N VAL A 226 -48.42 5.10 -10.63
CA VAL A 226 -49.69 4.58 -11.11
C VAL A 226 -50.83 5.39 -10.54
N ILE A 227 -51.85 5.64 -11.35
CA ILE A 227 -53.11 6.23 -10.92
C ILE A 227 -54.03 5.09 -10.47
N VAL A 228 -54.63 5.20 -9.29
CA VAL A 228 -55.69 4.29 -8.82
C VAL A 228 -57.03 4.99 -8.94
N ILE A 229 -58.01 4.30 -9.52
CA ILE A 229 -59.40 4.75 -9.65
C ILE A 229 -60.30 3.60 -9.22
N MET A 230 -60.77 3.64 -7.97
CA MET A 230 -61.62 2.61 -7.40
C MET A 230 -63.02 2.62 -8.04
N PRO A 231 -63.65 1.45 -8.21
CA PRO A 231 -65.01 1.38 -8.72
C PRO A 231 -65.95 2.02 -7.70
N VAL A 232 -66.94 2.77 -8.21
CA VAL A 232 -67.99 3.33 -7.37
C VAL A 232 -68.73 2.19 -6.67
N PRO A 233 -68.95 2.24 -5.34
CA PRO A 233 -69.68 1.19 -4.64
C PRO A 233 -71.08 1.03 -5.25
N THR A 234 -71.44 -0.20 -5.65
CA THR A 234 -72.81 -0.49 -6.06
C THR A 234 -73.72 -0.33 -4.84
N PRO A 235 -74.79 0.48 -4.91
CA PRO A 235 -75.75 0.57 -3.81
C PRO A 235 -76.37 -0.81 -3.56
N THR A 236 -76.28 -1.29 -2.32
CA THR A 236 -76.99 -2.48 -1.83
C THR A 236 -78.44 -2.18 -1.48
#